data_AF-A0A523ZYC0-F1
#
_entry.id   AF-A0A523ZYC0-F1
#
_cell.length_a   1.000
_cell.length_b   1.000
_cell.length_c   1.000
_cell.angle_alpha   90.00
_cell.angle_beta   90.00
_cell.angle_gamma   90.00
#
_symmetry.space_group_name_H-M   'P 1'
#
loop_
_entity.id
_entity.type
_entity.pdbx_description
1 polymer ?
#
loop_
_entity_poly.entity_id
_entity_poly.type
_entity_poly.pdbx_seq_one_letter_code
_entity_poly.pdbx_strand_id
1 'polypeptide(L)'
;MFYYFTDQVNQNISELNAEIETLQFQLNSANYDISVLRDSINIQTQNASKGLELTQIYNQTRRSVVLIVVQTPQGPAQGSGFVYDQEGRIITNNHVVEDAVPGGITVTFIDGTIVDADLVGTDAYVDLAVIDVDVPS
;
A
#
# COMPACT_ATOMS: atom_id res chain seq x y z
N MET A 1 22.42 -75.61 14.11
CA MET A 1 21.14 -75.09 13.59
C MET A 1 20.53 -74.05 14.54
N PHE A 2 20.40 -74.30 15.85
CA PHE A 2 19.89 -73.31 16.82
C PHE A 2 20.75 -72.05 16.99
N TYR A 3 22.08 -72.17 17.01
CA TYR A 3 22.98 -71.01 17.16
C TYR A 3 22.84 -69.99 16.02
N TYR A 4 22.79 -70.48 14.77
CA TYR A 4 22.58 -69.64 13.58
C TYR A 4 21.25 -68.91 13.58
N PHE A 5 20.18 -69.53 14.11
CA PHE A 5 18.87 -68.89 14.21
C PHE A 5 18.89 -67.74 15.22
N THR A 6 19.50 -67.95 16.39
CA THR A 6 19.66 -66.91 17.42
C THR A 6 20.48 -65.73 16.92
N ASP A 7 21.58 -66.00 16.19
CA ASP A 7 22.42 -64.93 15.61
C ASP A 7 21.67 -64.10 14.56
N GLN A 8 20.88 -64.75 13.70
CA GLN A 8 20.06 -64.06 12.70
C GLN A 8 19.00 -63.16 13.35
N VAL A 9 18.33 -63.65 14.40
CA VAL A 9 17.33 -62.87 15.15
C VAL A 9 17.99 -61.65 15.80
N ASN A 10 19.17 -61.80 16.39
CA ASN A 10 19.89 -60.70 17.02
C ASN A 10 20.37 -59.65 16.00
N GLN A 11 20.81 -60.06 14.80
CA GLN A 11 21.12 -59.13 13.71
C GLN A 11 19.90 -58.34 13.27
N ASN A 12 18.77 -59.01 13.02
CA ASN A 12 17.53 -58.35 12.62
C ASN A 12 17.05 -57.34 13.69
N ILE A 13 17.18 -57.66 14.98
CA ILE A 13 16.85 -56.75 16.08
C ILE A 13 17.80 -55.53 16.09
N SER A 14 19.10 -55.74 15.85
CA SER A 14 20.07 -54.66 15.79
C SER A 14 19.79 -53.71 14.62
N GLU A 15 19.43 -54.25 13.46
CA GLU A 15 19.06 -53.46 12.27
C GLU A 15 17.79 -52.67 12.51
N LEU A 16 16.76 -53.29 13.09
CA LEU A 16 15.51 -52.62 13.40
C LEU A 16 15.68 -51.49 14.43
N ASN A 17 16.54 -51.70 15.43
CA ASN A 17 16.87 -50.65 16.41
C ASN A 17 17.59 -49.47 15.75
N ALA A 18 18.53 -49.74 14.83
CA ALA A 18 19.20 -48.69 14.07
C ALA A 18 18.20 -47.92 13.19
N GLU A 19 17.28 -48.62 12.51
CA GLU A 19 16.24 -47.98 11.70
C GLU A 19 15.33 -47.08 12.56
N ILE A 20 14.93 -47.53 13.74
CA ILE A 20 14.14 -46.73 14.70
C ILE A 20 14.89 -45.46 15.11
N GLU A 21 16.20 -45.54 15.40
CA GLU A 21 17.01 -44.36 15.71
C GLU A 21 17.04 -43.36 14.55
N THR A 22 17.19 -43.85 13.30
CA THR A 22 17.16 -42.97 12.13
C THR A 22 15.81 -42.28 11.93
N LEU A 23 14.70 -43.00 12.14
CA LEU A 23 13.36 -42.46 12.03
C LEU A 23 13.07 -41.41 13.11
N GLN A 24 13.53 -41.66 14.34
CA GLN A 24 13.43 -40.69 15.42
C GLN A 24 14.21 -39.41 15.10
N PHE A 25 15.41 -39.54 14.54
CA PHE A 25 16.18 -38.38 14.08
C PHE A 25 15.45 -37.61 12.98
N GLN A 26 14.96 -38.30 11.95
CA GLN A 26 14.20 -37.68 10.86
C GLN A 26 12.95 -36.94 11.36
N LEU A 27 12.20 -37.53 12.30
CA LEU A 27 11.03 -36.90 12.91
C LEU A 27 11.39 -35.64 13.68
N ASN A 28 12.50 -35.67 14.44
CA ASN A 28 12.95 -34.51 15.19
C ASN A 28 13.36 -33.37 14.26
N SER A 29 14.07 -33.67 13.17
CA SER A 29 14.41 -32.69 12.14
C SER A 29 13.17 -32.12 11.44
N ALA A 30 12.23 -32.98 11.03
CA ALA A 30 11.00 -32.53 10.38
C ALA A 30 10.16 -31.63 11.30
N ASN A 31 10.06 -31.96 12.59
CA ASN A 31 9.36 -31.13 13.57
C ASN A 31 10.03 -29.76 13.74
N TYR A 32 11.37 -29.71 13.69
CA TYR A 32 12.11 -28.46 13.70
C TYR A 32 11.83 -27.62 12.45
N ASP A 33 11.93 -28.20 11.26
CA ASP A 33 11.66 -27.50 10.00
C ASP A 33 10.23 -26.95 9.93
N ILE A 34 9.26 -27.74 10.39
CA ILE A 34 7.86 -27.31 10.50
C ILE A 34 7.72 -26.12 11.47
N SER A 35 8.46 -26.10 12.58
CA SER A 35 8.46 -24.97 13.52
C SER A 35 8.97 -23.70 12.84
N VAL A 36 10.12 -23.79 12.16
CA VAL A 36 10.74 -22.66 11.44
C VAL A 36 9.82 -22.14 10.33
N LEU A 37 9.15 -23.02 9.59
CA LEU A 37 8.19 -22.63 8.56
C LEU A 37 6.96 -21.92 9.16
N ARG A 38 6.42 -22.40 10.28
CA ARG A 38 5.31 -21.74 10.99
C ARG A 38 5.68 -20.33 11.43
N ASP A 39 6.87 -20.15 12.00
CA ASP A 39 7.36 -18.83 12.41
C ASP A 39 7.52 -17.88 11.20
N SER A 40 8.06 -18.40 10.10
CA SER A 40 8.22 -17.66 8.85
C SER A 40 6.87 -17.22 8.24
N ILE A 41 5.87 -18.11 8.24
CA ILE A 41 4.51 -17.83 7.78
C ILE A 41 3.84 -16.77 8.66
N ASN A 42 4.00 -16.84 9.97
CA ASN A 42 3.43 -15.84 10.88
C ASN A 42 4.03 -14.44 10.61
N ILE A 43 5.33 -14.34 10.37
CA ILE A 43 6.00 -13.08 9.99
C ILE A 43 5.46 -12.54 8.66
N GLN A 44 5.31 -13.40 7.64
CA GLN A 44 4.76 -13.00 6.35
C GLN A 44 3.29 -12.58 6.43
N THR A 45 2.48 -13.29 7.22
CA THR A 45 1.05 -12.99 7.41
C THR A 45 0.86 -11.66 8.11
N GLN A 46 1.71 -11.31 9.09
CA GLN A 46 1.67 -9.97 9.72
C GLN A 46 2.08 -8.85 8.75
N ASN A 47 3.04 -9.10 7.86
CA ASN A 47 3.43 -8.13 6.83
C ASN A 47 2.37 -7.98 5.72
N ALA A 48 1.65 -9.05 5.36
CA ALA A 48 0.55 -9.00 4.40
C ALA A 48 -0.73 -8.39 4.98
N SER A 49 -0.96 -8.53 6.30
CA SER A 49 -2.09 -7.92 7.03
C SER A 49 -1.83 -6.47 7.42
N LYS A 50 -0.62 -5.97 7.16
CA LYS A 50 -0.28 -4.55 7.26
C LYS A 50 -0.91 -3.84 6.06
N GLY A 51 -2.23 -3.68 6.10
CA GLY A 51 -2.97 -2.81 5.19
C GLY A 51 -2.20 -1.51 5.04
N LEU A 52 -2.15 -0.97 3.82
CA LEU A 52 -1.26 0.14 3.41
C LEU A 52 -0.97 1.04 4.61
N GLU A 53 0.28 0.99 5.09
CA GLU A 53 0.66 1.85 6.20
C GLU A 53 0.27 3.29 5.82
N LEU A 54 -0.24 4.08 6.77
CA LEU A 54 -0.67 5.46 6.50
C LEU A 54 0.41 6.25 5.75
N THR A 55 1.68 5.95 6.04
CA THR A 55 2.86 6.46 5.34
C THR A 55 2.93 6.08 3.85
N GLN A 56 2.54 4.86 3.48
CA GLN A 56 2.49 4.40 2.10
C GLN A 56 1.37 5.10 1.32
N ILE A 57 0.17 5.21 1.89
CA ILE A 57 -0.94 5.95 1.29
C ILE A 57 -0.51 7.40 1.04
N TYR A 58 0.02 8.05 2.08
CA TYR A 58 0.54 9.41 1.97
C TYR A 58 1.59 9.55 0.86
N ASN A 59 2.59 8.66 0.81
CA ASN A 59 3.65 8.73 -0.20
C ASN A 59 3.13 8.50 -1.63
N GLN A 60 2.08 7.69 -1.79
CA GLN A 60 1.46 7.42 -3.08
C GLN A 60 0.56 8.58 -3.55
N THR A 61 -0.14 9.26 -2.65
CA THR A 61 -1.14 10.28 -3.01
C THR A 61 -0.63 11.72 -2.94
N ARG A 62 0.43 12.00 -2.18
CA ARG A 62 0.90 13.38 -1.90
C ARG A 62 1.15 14.24 -3.14
N ARG A 63 1.56 13.64 -4.27
CA ARG A 63 1.85 14.38 -5.51
C ARG A 63 0.59 14.77 -6.28
N SER A 64 -0.54 14.13 -5.99
CA SER A 64 -1.81 14.40 -6.65
C SER A 64 -2.65 15.42 -5.91
N VAL A 65 -2.27 15.82 -4.68
CA VAL A 65 -2.98 16.84 -3.90
C VAL A 65 -2.36 18.21 -4.18
N VAL A 66 -3.22 19.21 -4.36
CA VAL A 66 -2.84 20.59 -4.66
C VAL A 66 -3.48 21.57 -3.70
N LEU A 67 -2.84 22.72 -3.50
CA LEU A 67 -3.43 23.90 -2.87
C LEU A 67 -4.10 24.73 -3.96
N ILE A 68 -5.32 25.20 -3.69
CA ILE A 68 -6.07 26.10 -4.56
C ILE A 68 -6.21 27.42 -3.82
N VAL A 69 -5.82 28.51 -4.45
CA VAL A 69 -6.03 29.87 -3.95
C VAL A 69 -6.88 30.62 -4.95
N VAL A 70 -7.98 31.18 -4.47
CA VAL A 70 -8.89 31.99 -5.27
C VAL A 70 -8.89 33.42 -4.77
N GLN A 71 -8.95 34.38 -5.69
CA GLN A 71 -9.20 35.77 -5.39
C GLN A 71 -10.71 35.99 -5.39
N THR A 72 -11.24 36.50 -4.28
CA THR A 72 -12.66 36.88 -4.16
C THR A 72 -12.76 38.40 -3.93
N PRO A 73 -13.95 39.01 -4.14
CA PRO A 73 -14.17 40.42 -3.81
C PRO A 73 -13.92 40.76 -2.33
N GLN A 74 -14.01 39.78 -1.43
CA GLN A 74 -13.84 39.92 0.01
C GLN A 74 -12.39 39.64 0.48
N GLY A 75 -11.52 39.20 -0.43
CA GLY A 75 -10.14 38.82 -0.15
C GLY A 75 -9.79 37.42 -0.70
N PRO A 76 -8.54 36.98 -0.55
CA PRO A 76 -8.16 35.64 -1.00
C PRO A 76 -8.83 34.56 -0.12
N ALA A 77 -9.32 33.52 -0.76
CA ALA A 77 -9.77 32.29 -0.13
C ALA A 77 -8.91 31.11 -0.60
N GLN A 78 -8.90 30.03 0.18
CA GLN A 78 -8.05 28.87 -0.08
C GLN A 78 -8.79 27.56 0.16
N GLY A 79 -8.42 26.54 -0.60
CA GLY A 79 -8.91 25.18 -0.46
C GLY A 79 -7.90 24.18 -1.00
N SER A 80 -8.31 22.92 -1.08
CA SER A 80 -7.50 21.87 -1.68
C SER A 80 -8.22 21.26 -2.87
N GLY A 81 -7.45 20.63 -3.74
CA GLY A 81 -7.98 19.79 -4.80
C GLY A 81 -7.10 18.58 -5.02
N PHE A 82 -7.49 17.74 -5.95
CA PHE A 82 -6.65 16.67 -6.45
C PHE A 82 -6.68 16.58 -7.96
N VAL A 83 -5.52 16.28 -8.53
CA VAL A 83 -5.33 16.03 -9.96
C VAL A 83 -6.08 14.75 -10.32
N TYR A 84 -7.02 14.87 -11.26
CA TYR A 84 -7.89 13.78 -11.70
C TYR A 84 -7.25 12.97 -12.85
N ASP A 85 -6.51 13.62 -13.73
CA ASP A 85 -5.88 13.00 -14.91
C ASP A 85 -4.58 13.69 -15.35
N GLN A 86 -4.04 13.23 -16.47
CA GLN A 86 -2.80 13.73 -17.05
C GLN A 86 -3.00 14.96 -17.95
N GLU A 87 -4.24 15.36 -18.21
CA GLU A 87 -4.55 16.54 -19.02
C GLU A 87 -4.55 17.83 -18.19
N GLY A 88 -4.45 17.75 -16.86
CA GLY A 88 -4.40 18.92 -15.97
C GLY A 88 -5.74 19.22 -15.29
N ARG A 89 -6.73 18.34 -15.37
CA ARG A 89 -8.02 18.56 -14.69
C ARG A 89 -7.89 18.26 -13.19
N ILE A 90 -8.40 19.16 -12.37
CA ILE A 90 -8.37 19.09 -10.91
C ILE A 90 -9.79 19.15 -10.38
N ILE A 91 -10.09 18.26 -9.43
CA ILE A 91 -11.38 18.23 -8.72
C ILE A 91 -11.22 18.93 -7.37
N THR A 92 -12.19 19.78 -7.03
CA THR A 92 -12.31 20.46 -5.75
C THR A 92 -13.78 20.63 -5.34
N ASN A 93 -14.04 21.30 -4.22
CA ASN A 93 -15.39 21.66 -3.83
C ASN A 93 -15.87 22.92 -4.55
N ASN A 94 -17.16 23.01 -4.85
CA ASN A 94 -17.75 24.20 -5.47
C ASN A 94 -17.52 25.44 -4.60
N HIS A 95 -17.71 25.34 -3.28
CA HIS A 95 -17.53 26.48 -2.37
C HIS A 95 -16.10 27.04 -2.35
N VAL A 96 -15.10 26.30 -2.85
CA VAL A 96 -13.72 26.78 -2.96
C VAL A 96 -13.58 27.78 -4.12
N VAL A 97 -14.39 27.63 -5.17
CA VAL A 97 -14.23 28.37 -6.43
C VAL A 97 -15.43 29.25 -6.78
N GLU A 98 -16.56 29.15 -6.05
CA GLU A 98 -17.82 29.82 -6.39
C GLU A 98 -17.73 31.36 -6.39
N ASP A 99 -16.94 31.94 -5.48
CA ASP A 99 -16.73 33.39 -5.35
C ASP A 99 -15.47 33.89 -6.06
N ALA A 100 -14.82 33.04 -6.87
CA ALA A 100 -13.61 33.40 -7.58
C ALA A 100 -13.89 34.49 -8.64
N VAL A 101 -13.09 35.56 -8.63
CA VAL A 101 -13.10 36.55 -9.71
C VAL A 101 -12.56 35.92 -11.01
N PRO A 102 -12.95 36.42 -12.19
CA PRO A 102 -12.42 35.91 -13.46
C PRO A 102 -10.89 35.96 -13.51
N GLY A 103 -10.25 34.83 -13.82
CA GLY A 103 -8.79 34.68 -13.81
C GLY A 103 -8.16 34.74 -12.42
N GLY A 104 -8.97 34.60 -11.36
CA GLY A 104 -8.53 34.68 -9.97
C GLY A 104 -8.17 33.34 -9.33
N ILE A 105 -8.11 32.24 -10.08
CA ILE A 105 -7.84 30.90 -9.54
C ILE A 105 -6.39 30.53 -9.83
N THR A 106 -5.67 30.14 -8.79
CA THR A 106 -4.29 29.65 -8.89
C THR A 106 -4.15 28.32 -8.15
N VAL A 107 -3.32 27.44 -8.70
CA VAL A 107 -3.04 26.11 -8.15
C VAL A 107 -1.56 26.04 -7.79
N THR A 108 -1.27 25.57 -6.58
CA THR A 108 0.10 25.31 -6.13
C THR A 108 0.29 23.81 -5.92
N PHE A 109 1.25 23.24 -6.65
CA PHE A 109 1.66 21.85 -6.54
C PHE A 109 2.62 21.62 -5.36
N ILE A 110 2.81 20.36 -4.97
CA ILE A 110 3.67 19.98 -3.83
C ILE A 110 5.15 20.38 -3.99
N ASP A 111 5.61 20.58 -5.23
CA ASP A 111 6.97 21.04 -5.52
C ASP A 111 7.11 22.57 -5.48
N GLY A 112 6.01 23.29 -5.21
CA GLY A 112 5.96 24.75 -5.17
C GLY A 112 5.64 25.41 -6.50
N THR A 113 5.41 24.65 -7.57
CA THR A 113 4.98 25.20 -8.87
C THR A 113 3.60 25.84 -8.72
N ILE A 114 3.46 27.08 -9.19
CA ILE A 114 2.20 27.83 -9.18
C ILE A 114 1.77 28.03 -10.64
N VAL A 115 0.52 27.70 -10.94
CA VAL A 115 -0.09 27.87 -12.27
C VAL A 115 -1.45 28.53 -12.14
N ASP A 116 -1.84 29.27 -13.17
CA ASP A 116 -3.20 29.78 -13.31
C ASP A 116 -4.14 28.61 -13.68
N ALA A 117 -5.39 28.71 -13.25
CA ALA A 117 -6.41 27.71 -13.53
C ALA A 117 -7.70 28.34 -14.06
N ASP A 118 -8.35 27.63 -14.97
CA ASP A 118 -9.65 28.02 -15.51
C ASP A 118 -10.76 27.12 -14.95
N LEU A 119 -11.93 27.72 -14.68
CA LEU A 119 -13.09 26.96 -14.23
C LEU A 119 -13.73 26.22 -15.42
N VAL A 120 -13.75 24.89 -15.37
CA VAL A 120 -14.38 24.04 -16.38
C VAL A 120 -15.88 23.91 -16.13
N GLY A 121 -16.26 23.69 -14.87
CA GLY A 121 -17.65 23.52 -14.50
C GLY A 121 -17.84 23.26 -13.01
N THR A 122 -19.08 23.46 -12.55
CA THR A 122 -19.48 23.27 -11.16
C THR A 122 -20.79 22.50 -11.05
N ASP A 123 -20.95 21.84 -9.91
CA ASP A 123 -22.21 21.27 -9.45
C ASP A 123 -22.44 21.70 -8.00
N ALA A 124 -23.28 22.72 -7.82
CA ALA A 124 -23.65 23.24 -6.50
C ALA A 124 -24.51 22.28 -5.67
N TYR A 125 -25.16 21.27 -6.27
CA TYR A 125 -26.00 20.33 -5.53
C TYR A 125 -25.18 19.36 -4.69
N VAL A 126 -24.03 18.92 -5.21
CA VAL A 126 -23.10 18.00 -4.52
C VAL A 126 -21.81 18.67 -4.05
N ASP A 127 -21.70 20.00 -4.19
CA ASP A 127 -20.54 20.81 -3.83
C ASP A 127 -19.24 20.33 -4.51
N LEU A 128 -19.29 20.16 -5.83
CA LEU A 128 -18.13 19.78 -6.65
C LEU A 128 -17.82 20.79 -7.74
N ALA A 129 -16.55 20.93 -8.07
CA ALA A 129 -16.08 21.72 -9.20
C ALA A 129 -14.88 21.04 -9.88
N VAL A 130 -14.75 21.32 -11.17
CA VAL A 130 -13.58 20.95 -11.98
C VAL A 130 -12.92 22.22 -12.47
N ILE A 131 -11.61 22.34 -12.22
CA ILE A 131 -10.76 23.38 -12.79
C ILE A 131 -9.70 22.72 -13.69
N ASP A 132 -9.21 23.46 -14.67
CA ASP A 132 -8.19 23.03 -15.62
C ASP A 132 -6.94 23.88 -15.44
N VAL A 133 -5.77 23.27 -15.52
CA VAL A 133 -4.49 23.97 -15.48
C VAL A 133 -3.67 23.65 -16.72
N ASP A 134 -3.05 24.67 -17.30
CA ASP A 134 -2.05 24.46 -18.36
C ASP A 134 -0.72 24.08 -17.70
N VAL A 135 -0.47 22.79 -17.56
CA VAL A 135 0.75 22.28 -16.94
C VAL A 135 1.87 22.34 -17.97
N PRO A 136 2.97 23.07 -17.72
CA PRO A 136 4.12 23.02 -18.61
C PRO A 136 4.65 21.59 -18.67
N SER A 137 4.70 21.01 -19.87
CA SER A 137 5.24 19.67 -20.15
C SER A 137 6.72 19.54 -19.80
#